data_AF-A0A834DX82-F1
#
_entry.id   AF-A0A834DX82-F1
#
_cell.length_a   1.000
_cell.length_b   1.000
_cell.length_c   1.000
_cell.angle_alpha   90.00
_cell.angle_beta   90.00
_cell.angle_gamma   90.00
#
_symmetry.space_group_name_H-M   'P 1'
#
loop_
_entity.id
_entity.type
_entity.pdbx_description
1 polymer ?
#
loop_
_entity_poly.entity_id
_entity_poly.type
_entity_poly.pdbx_seq_one_letter_code
_entity_poly.pdbx_strand_id
1 'polypeptide(L)'
;MSDKELKKLRNKQRRAQKKAQIEEEKKNAEKEKQQRNQKKKKDDDDEEIGGPKEELIPEKLAKVETPLEEAIKFLTPLKNLVKNKIETHLFAFEIYFRKEKFLLMLQSVKRAFAIDSSHPWLHECMIRLFSTAVGESKNLPETVRTVLTQEMNRLFGATNPKNFNETFLKRNSDSLPHRLSAAKMVYYLDSSSQKRAVELATTLDESLANRNLQTCMEVLEALCDGSLGDCKEAAEVYRANCHKLFPYALAFMPPGYEEDMKITVNGDSSAETEELANEI
;
A
#
# COMPACT_ATOMS: atom_id res chain seq x y z
N MET A 1 59.09 25.79 72.55
CA MET A 1 58.22 26.22 71.45
C MET A 1 57.49 27.48 71.90
N SER A 2 57.70 28.60 71.22
CA SER A 2 57.10 29.89 71.62
C SER A 2 55.60 29.90 71.31
N ASP A 3 54.78 30.56 72.14
CA ASP A 3 53.32 30.71 71.93
C ASP A 3 52.94 31.21 70.52
N LYS A 4 53.84 31.96 69.86
CA LYS A 4 53.66 32.42 68.48
C LYS A 4 53.73 31.30 67.45
N GLU A 5 54.49 30.23 67.70
CA GLU A 5 54.66 29.08 66.81
C GLU A 5 53.46 28.12 66.91
N LEU A 6 52.94 27.90 68.12
CA LEU A 6 51.74 27.08 68.35
C LEU A 6 50.49 27.68 67.65
N LYS A 7 50.32 29.01 67.74
CA LYS A 7 49.20 29.71 67.09
C LYS A 7 49.30 29.66 65.55
N LYS A 8 50.51 29.72 65.01
CA LYS A 8 50.76 29.60 63.56
C LYS A 8 50.49 28.19 63.05
N LEU A 9 50.85 27.16 63.82
CA LEU A 9 50.58 25.76 63.50
C LEU A 9 49.08 25.44 63.52
N ARG A 10 48.35 25.92 64.54
CA ARG A 10 46.89 25.71 64.67
C ARG A 10 46.09 26.40 63.55
N ASN A 11 46.54 27.59 63.12
CA ASN A 11 45.95 28.27 61.96
C ASN A 11 46.27 27.57 60.63
N LYS A 12 47.46 26.95 60.49
CA LYS A 12 47.83 26.15 59.31
C LYS A 12 47.00 24.86 59.23
N GLN A 13 46.80 24.15 60.34
CA GLN A 13 45.92 22.97 60.42
C GLN A 13 44.46 23.30 60.10
N ARG A 14 43.90 24.40 60.64
CA ARG A 14 42.52 24.82 60.33
C ARG A 14 42.32 25.14 58.85
N ARG A 15 43.30 25.78 58.20
CA ARG A 15 43.24 26.05 56.75
C ARG A 15 43.33 24.76 55.93
N ALA A 16 44.16 23.80 56.33
CA ALA A 16 44.27 22.52 55.65
C ALA A 16 42.97 21.70 55.76
N GLN A 17 42.37 21.63 56.96
CA GLN A 17 41.09 20.93 57.17
C GLN A 17 39.94 21.57 56.38
N LYS A 18 39.84 22.90 56.38
CA LYS A 18 38.79 23.60 55.62
C LYS A 18 38.95 23.42 54.12
N LYS A 19 40.18 23.32 53.62
CA LYS A 19 40.46 23.04 52.20
C LYS A 19 40.11 21.59 51.82
N ALA A 20 40.41 20.62 52.70
CA ALA A 20 40.06 19.22 52.50
C ALA A 20 38.54 19.00 52.48
N GLN A 21 37.78 19.62 53.40
CA GLN A 21 36.31 19.53 53.43
C GLN A 21 35.66 20.09 52.16
N ILE A 22 36.12 21.24 51.67
CA ILE A 22 35.59 21.84 50.43
C ILE A 22 35.90 20.97 49.20
N GLU A 23 37.07 20.30 49.17
CA GLU A 23 37.42 19.41 48.06
C GLU A 23 36.60 18.11 48.09
N GLU A 24 36.31 17.58 49.28
CA GLU A 24 35.48 16.39 49.47
C GLU A 24 34.00 16.67 49.15
N GLU A 25 33.46 17.83 49.56
CA GLU A 25 32.11 18.27 49.19
C GLU A 25 31.97 18.47 47.68
N LYS A 26 33.00 19.03 47.01
CA LYS A 26 33.00 19.17 45.54
C LYS A 26 33.01 17.81 44.84
N LYS A 27 33.82 16.86 45.31
CA LYS A 27 33.86 15.49 44.75
C LYS A 27 32.52 14.76 44.94
N ASN A 28 31.85 14.94 46.08
CA ASN A 28 30.55 14.32 46.32
C ASN A 28 29.44 14.96 45.48
N ALA A 29 29.44 16.28 45.34
CA ALA A 29 28.48 16.99 44.47
C ALA A 29 28.64 16.59 42.99
N GLU A 30 29.87 16.38 42.52
CA GLU A 30 30.15 15.97 41.15
C GLU A 30 29.73 14.51 40.88
N LYS A 31 29.95 13.61 41.85
CA LYS A 31 29.44 12.23 41.80
C LYS A 31 27.91 12.17 41.80
N GLU A 32 27.25 12.96 42.64
CA GLU A 32 25.78 13.00 42.68
C GLU A 32 25.20 13.54 41.35
N LYS A 33 25.85 14.54 40.74
CA LYS A 33 25.47 15.09 39.44
C LYS A 33 25.66 14.08 38.31
N GLN A 34 26.73 13.28 38.34
CA GLN A 34 26.96 12.19 37.39
C GLN A 34 25.94 11.06 37.55
N GLN A 35 25.59 10.67 38.78
CA GLN A 35 24.56 9.65 39.03
C GLN A 35 23.16 10.10 38.62
N ARG A 36 22.79 11.38 38.84
CA ARG A 36 21.52 11.94 38.34
C ARG A 36 21.47 11.99 36.81
N ASN A 37 22.58 12.32 36.16
CA ASN A 37 22.64 12.33 34.69
C ASN A 37 22.58 10.90 34.09
N GLN A 38 23.16 9.90 34.76
CA GLN A 38 23.03 8.50 34.33
C GLN A 38 21.62 7.95 34.55
N LYS A 39 20.94 8.30 35.65
CA LYS A 39 19.52 7.94 35.85
C LYS A 39 18.61 8.57 34.81
N LYS A 40 18.76 9.88 34.53
CA LYS A 40 17.99 10.56 33.48
C LYS A 40 18.20 9.95 32.08
N LYS A 41 19.43 9.58 31.73
CA LYS A 41 19.71 8.89 30.45
C LYS A 41 19.07 7.51 30.35
N LYS A 42 18.90 6.82 31.48
CA LYS A 42 18.30 5.48 31.52
C LYS A 42 16.77 5.54 31.46
N ASP A 43 16.17 6.57 32.03
CA ASP A 43 14.72 6.81 31.93
C ASP A 43 14.32 7.33 30.54
N ASP A 44 15.14 8.13 29.85
CA ASP A 44 14.88 8.57 28.46
C ASP A 44 14.99 7.42 27.43
N ASP A 45 15.94 6.48 27.57
CA ASP A 45 16.13 5.38 26.61
C ASP A 45 15.08 4.25 26.73
N ASP A 46 14.48 4.04 27.92
CA ASP A 46 13.47 2.98 28.12
C ASP A 46 12.04 3.44 27.76
N GLU A 47 11.77 4.75 27.66
CA GLU A 47 10.48 5.28 27.20
C GLU A 47 10.42 5.48 25.66
N GLU A 48 11.54 5.48 24.93
CA GLU A 48 11.54 5.77 23.49
C GLU A 48 11.32 4.53 22.57
N ILE A 49 11.40 3.31 23.10
CA ILE A 49 11.11 2.08 22.32
C ILE A 49 9.62 1.66 22.42
N GLY A 50 8.86 2.28 23.31
CA GLY A 50 7.42 2.12 23.40
C GLY A 50 6.77 3.49 23.50
N GLY A 51 6.60 4.16 22.35
CA GLY A 51 5.79 5.37 22.28
C GLY A 51 4.44 5.18 22.99
N PRO A 52 3.74 6.28 23.37
CA PRO A 52 2.49 6.20 24.13
C PRO A 52 1.63 5.10 23.51
N LYS A 53 1.15 4.16 24.33
CA LYS A 53 0.06 3.25 23.94
C LYS A 53 -1.18 4.11 23.71
N GLU A 54 -1.15 4.88 22.62
CA GLU A 54 -2.31 5.47 22.03
C GLU A 54 -3.17 4.27 21.68
N GLU A 55 -4.20 4.05 22.51
CA GLU A 55 -5.09 2.91 22.32
C GLU A 55 -5.54 2.93 20.87
N LEU A 56 -5.28 1.82 20.16
CA LEU A 56 -5.63 1.65 18.76
C LEU A 56 -7.15 1.55 18.67
N ILE A 57 -7.81 2.70 18.69
CA ILE A 57 -9.26 2.82 18.59
C ILE A 57 -9.61 2.73 17.10
N PRO A 58 -10.28 1.66 16.64
CA PRO A 58 -10.54 1.43 15.22
C PRO A 58 -11.25 2.62 14.56
N GLU A 59 -12.17 3.28 15.29
CA GLU A 59 -12.93 4.43 14.80
C GLU A 59 -12.05 5.66 14.56
N LYS A 60 -11.03 5.89 15.41
CA LYS A 60 -10.08 7.00 15.23
C LYS A 60 -9.16 6.73 14.04
N LEU A 61 -8.70 5.49 13.89
CA LEU A 61 -7.86 5.07 12.77
C LEU A 61 -8.62 5.13 11.43
N ALA A 62 -9.91 4.80 11.43
CA ALA A 62 -10.76 4.87 10.24
C ALA A 62 -11.13 6.31 9.84
N LYS A 63 -11.15 7.26 10.79
CA LYS A 63 -11.59 8.65 10.57
C LYS A 63 -10.43 9.66 10.64
N VAL A 64 -9.26 9.29 10.16
CA VAL A 64 -8.11 10.20 10.09
C VAL A 64 -8.39 11.33 9.09
N GLU A 65 -8.06 12.57 9.48
CA GLU A 65 -8.25 13.76 8.63
C GLU A 65 -7.31 13.81 7.42
N THR A 66 -6.10 13.25 7.55
CA THR A 66 -5.05 13.30 6.52
C THR A 66 -4.60 11.91 6.07
N PRO A 67 -5.49 11.08 5.49
CA PRO A 67 -5.21 9.67 5.20
C PRO A 67 -4.01 9.46 4.27
N LEU A 68 -3.78 10.37 3.32
CA LEU A 68 -2.63 10.30 2.41
C LEU A 68 -1.30 10.64 3.10
N GLU A 69 -1.30 11.48 4.14
CA GLU A 69 -0.08 11.75 4.90
C GLU A 69 0.29 10.56 5.78
N GLU A 70 -0.70 9.90 6.40
CA GLU A 70 -0.48 8.64 7.11
C GLU A 70 0.04 7.54 6.19
N ALA A 71 -0.52 7.39 4.99
CA ALA A 71 -0.02 6.43 4.00
C ALA A 71 1.45 6.69 3.61
N ILE A 72 1.89 7.95 3.57
CA ILE A 72 3.29 8.30 3.30
C ILE A 72 4.22 7.84 4.43
N LYS A 73 3.76 7.85 5.69
CA LYS A 73 4.55 7.33 6.82
C LYS A 73 4.86 5.85 6.63
N PHE A 74 3.89 5.05 6.20
CA PHE A 74 4.10 3.63 5.89
C PHE A 74 4.91 3.40 4.61
N LEU A 75 4.73 4.26 3.61
CA LEU A 75 5.47 4.17 2.35
C LEU A 75 6.97 4.50 2.53
N THR A 76 7.32 5.38 3.47
CA THR A 76 8.69 5.90 3.62
C THR A 76 9.72 4.82 3.91
N PRO A 77 9.51 3.91 4.91
CA PRO A 77 10.38 2.76 5.11
C PRO A 77 10.52 1.88 3.87
N LEU A 78 9.42 1.63 3.14
CA LEU A 78 9.44 0.81 1.93
C LEU A 78 10.30 1.46 0.83
N LYS A 79 10.15 2.77 0.60
CA LYS A 79 10.98 3.52 -0.35
C LYS A 79 12.46 3.54 0.02
N ASN A 80 12.81 3.38 1.29
CA ASN A 80 14.20 3.38 1.75
C ASN A 80 14.83 2.00 1.69
N LEU A 81 14.09 0.97 2.13
CA LEU A 81 14.62 -0.37 2.40
C LEU A 81 14.20 -1.41 1.36
N VAL A 82 13.08 -1.21 0.67
CA VAL A 82 12.44 -2.20 -0.22
C VAL A 82 12.28 -1.64 -1.64
N LYS A 83 13.34 -1.01 -2.16
CA LYS A 83 13.37 -0.36 -3.48
C LYS A 83 13.30 -1.35 -4.65
N ASN A 84 13.58 -2.63 -4.41
CA ASN A 84 13.58 -3.69 -5.42
C ASN A 84 12.21 -4.34 -5.64
N LYS A 85 11.20 -3.99 -4.86
CA LYS A 85 9.81 -4.43 -5.05
C LYS A 85 9.05 -3.40 -5.88
N ILE A 86 8.39 -3.84 -6.94
CA ILE A 86 7.67 -2.94 -7.85
C ILE A 86 6.50 -2.26 -7.14
N GLU A 87 5.82 -2.99 -6.26
CA GLU A 87 4.66 -2.57 -5.49
C GLU A 87 4.98 -1.34 -4.64
N THR A 88 6.19 -1.25 -4.08
CA THR A 88 6.68 -0.05 -3.36
C THR A 88 6.50 1.22 -4.19
N HIS A 89 6.86 1.16 -5.47
CA HIS A 89 6.78 2.30 -6.37
C HIS A 89 5.37 2.49 -6.94
N LEU A 90 4.59 1.42 -7.10
CA LEU A 90 3.19 1.52 -7.52
C LEU A 90 2.31 2.15 -6.43
N PHE A 91 2.49 1.77 -5.16
CA PHE A 91 1.86 2.47 -4.03
C PHE A 91 2.28 3.94 -3.95
N ALA A 92 3.58 4.23 -4.18
CA ALA A 92 4.05 5.61 -4.25
C ALA A 92 3.32 6.39 -5.35
N PHE A 93 3.16 5.80 -6.53
CA PHE A 93 2.40 6.40 -7.61
C PHE A 93 0.95 6.69 -7.19
N GLU A 94 0.22 5.72 -6.63
CA GLU A 94 -1.18 5.90 -6.23
C GLU A 94 -1.39 7.05 -5.23
N ILE A 95 -0.48 7.18 -4.27
CA ILE A 95 -0.49 8.25 -3.28
C ILE A 95 -0.20 9.59 -3.96
N TYR A 96 0.86 9.67 -4.77
CA TYR A 96 1.24 10.92 -5.43
C TYR A 96 0.29 11.35 -6.54
N PHE A 97 -0.43 10.41 -7.14
CA PHE A 97 -1.51 10.66 -8.09
C PHE A 97 -2.66 11.39 -7.41
N ARG A 98 -3.13 10.89 -6.26
CA ARG A 98 -4.18 11.54 -5.45
C ARG A 98 -3.75 12.89 -4.86
N LYS A 99 -2.44 13.11 -4.67
CA LYS A 99 -1.87 14.40 -4.23
C LYS A 99 -1.44 15.32 -5.38
N GLU A 100 -1.69 14.94 -6.63
CA GLU A 100 -1.33 15.71 -7.85
C GLU A 100 0.17 16.09 -7.92
N LYS A 101 1.06 15.23 -7.43
CA LYS A 101 2.52 15.46 -7.44
C LYS A 101 3.19 14.84 -8.67
N PHE A 102 3.04 15.48 -9.83
CA PHE A 102 3.49 14.96 -11.14
C PHE A 102 4.94 14.46 -11.22
N LEU A 103 5.90 15.21 -10.67
CA LEU A 103 7.30 14.78 -10.70
C LEU A 103 7.55 13.53 -9.85
N LEU A 104 6.81 13.38 -8.75
CA LEU A 104 6.89 12.20 -7.88
C LEU A 104 6.16 11.00 -8.52
N MET A 105 5.05 11.23 -9.22
CA MET A 105 4.41 10.22 -10.06
C MET A 105 5.38 9.69 -11.13
N LEU A 106 6.01 10.59 -11.89
CA LEU A 106 7.00 10.23 -12.92
C LEU A 106 8.18 9.46 -12.31
N GLN A 107 8.73 9.93 -11.19
CA GLN A 107 9.81 9.22 -10.49
C GLN A 107 9.40 7.80 -10.11
N SER A 108 8.18 7.63 -9.59
CA SER A 108 7.65 6.33 -9.17
C SER A 108 7.47 5.38 -10.36
N VAL A 109 6.88 5.86 -11.46
CA VAL A 109 6.76 5.11 -12.72
C VAL A 109 8.13 4.70 -13.25
N LYS A 110 9.11 5.61 -13.32
CA LYS A 110 10.46 5.27 -13.82
C LYS A 110 11.14 4.18 -12.99
N ARG A 111 10.97 4.20 -11.67
CA ARG A 111 11.54 3.18 -10.78
C ARG A 111 10.85 1.83 -10.93
N ALA A 112 9.51 1.83 -11.02
CA ALA A 112 8.75 0.60 -11.30
C ALA A 112 9.10 0.01 -12.67
N PHE A 113 9.20 0.86 -13.69
CA PHE A 113 9.56 0.48 -15.06
C PHE A 113 10.96 -0.17 -15.15
N ALA A 114 11.90 0.28 -14.32
CA ALA A 114 13.23 -0.31 -14.24
C ALA A 114 13.25 -1.71 -13.60
N ILE A 115 12.19 -2.11 -12.89
CA ILE A 115 12.04 -3.44 -12.27
C ILE A 115 11.33 -4.38 -13.22
N ASP A 116 10.13 -3.99 -13.68
CA ASP A 116 9.35 -4.74 -14.66
C ASP A 116 8.52 -3.76 -15.50
N SER A 117 8.97 -3.54 -16.74
CA SER A 117 8.32 -2.63 -17.69
C SER A 117 7.00 -3.15 -18.25
N SER A 118 6.73 -4.45 -18.12
CA SER A 118 5.51 -5.12 -18.62
C SER A 118 4.43 -5.27 -17.56
N HIS A 119 4.71 -4.93 -16.29
CA HIS A 119 3.80 -5.18 -15.18
C HIS A 119 2.39 -4.58 -15.40
N PRO A 120 1.29 -5.36 -15.24
CA PRO A 120 -0.07 -4.90 -15.51
C PRO A 120 -0.46 -3.62 -14.76
N TRP A 121 -0.25 -3.59 -13.44
CA TRP A 121 -0.56 -2.41 -12.63
C TRP A 121 0.34 -1.21 -12.96
N LEU A 122 1.59 -1.43 -13.38
CA LEU A 122 2.44 -0.33 -13.86
C LEU A 122 1.84 0.30 -15.12
N HIS A 123 1.35 -0.53 -16.04
CA HIS A 123 0.72 -0.04 -17.26
C HIS A 123 -0.50 0.85 -16.96
N GLU A 124 -1.32 0.49 -15.96
CA GLU A 124 -2.43 1.34 -15.51
C GLU A 124 -1.95 2.69 -14.96
N CYS A 125 -0.87 2.69 -14.16
CA CYS A 125 -0.24 3.92 -13.66
C CYS A 125 0.32 4.78 -14.81
N MET A 126 0.94 4.15 -15.79
CA MET A 126 1.53 4.80 -16.96
C MET A 126 0.45 5.47 -17.82
N ILE A 127 -0.66 4.79 -18.12
CA ILE A 127 -1.78 5.37 -18.87
C ILE A 127 -2.41 6.54 -18.11
N ARG A 128 -2.66 6.40 -16.80
CA ARG A 128 -3.21 7.49 -15.98
C ARG A 128 -2.30 8.71 -15.96
N LEU A 129 -0.99 8.51 -15.76
CA LEU A 129 -0.01 9.59 -15.82
C LEU A 129 0.02 10.28 -17.18
N PHE A 130 -0.04 9.49 -18.26
CA PHE A 130 -0.03 10.03 -19.61
C PHE A 130 -1.30 10.85 -19.90
N SER A 131 -2.46 10.31 -19.52
CA SER A 131 -3.75 10.99 -19.69
C SER A 131 -3.81 12.31 -18.90
N THR A 132 -3.43 12.29 -17.61
CA THR A 132 -3.44 13.50 -16.77
C THR A 132 -2.39 14.50 -17.20
N ALA A 133 -1.18 14.06 -17.59
CA ALA A 133 -0.17 14.97 -18.12
C ALA A 133 -0.65 15.65 -19.41
N VAL A 134 -1.33 14.95 -20.31
CA VAL A 134 -1.88 15.57 -21.54
C VAL A 134 -3.01 16.56 -21.21
N GLY A 135 -3.90 16.22 -20.28
CA GLY A 135 -5.05 17.07 -19.90
C GLY A 135 -4.68 18.30 -19.07
N GLU A 136 -3.82 18.14 -18.06
CA GLU A 136 -3.55 19.14 -17.01
C GLU A 136 -2.20 19.83 -17.14
N SER A 137 -1.34 19.41 -18.08
CA SER A 137 -0.01 20.01 -18.25
C SER A 137 -0.05 21.52 -18.40
N LYS A 138 -1.15 22.10 -18.91
CA LYS A 138 -1.33 23.54 -19.09
C LYS A 138 -1.19 24.35 -17.80
N ASN A 139 -1.61 23.79 -16.67
CA ASN A 139 -1.61 24.46 -15.36
C ASN A 139 -0.28 24.33 -14.61
N LEU A 140 0.68 23.54 -15.13
CA LEU A 140 1.97 23.34 -14.50
C LEU A 140 2.97 24.45 -14.84
N PRO A 141 3.93 24.74 -13.94
CA PRO A 141 5.05 25.63 -14.24
C PRO A 141 5.83 25.17 -15.48
N GLU A 142 6.30 26.12 -16.29
CA GLU A 142 6.93 25.83 -17.59
C GLU A 142 8.11 24.87 -17.49
N THR A 143 8.95 25.04 -16.47
CA THR A 143 10.10 24.17 -16.21
C THR A 143 9.66 22.73 -15.94
N VAL A 144 8.58 22.55 -15.17
CA VAL A 144 8.03 21.23 -14.85
C VAL A 144 7.41 20.60 -16.09
N ARG A 145 6.68 21.38 -16.88
CA ARG A 145 6.09 20.95 -18.16
C ARG A 145 7.15 20.46 -19.14
N THR A 146 8.27 21.18 -19.24
CA THR A 146 9.39 20.83 -20.12
C THR A 146 9.99 19.48 -19.72
N VAL A 147 10.29 19.30 -18.42
CA VAL A 147 10.84 18.04 -17.90
C VAL A 147 9.86 16.89 -18.10
N LEU A 148 8.59 17.10 -17.79
CA LEU A 148 7.55 16.08 -18.00
C LEU A 148 7.47 15.69 -19.47
N THR A 149 7.35 16.65 -20.39
CA THR A 149 7.23 16.36 -21.82
C THR A 149 8.42 15.57 -22.35
N GLN A 150 9.64 15.96 -21.96
CA GLN A 150 10.86 15.25 -22.37
C GLN A 150 10.89 13.81 -21.84
N GLU A 151 10.53 13.60 -20.58
CA GLU A 151 10.55 12.28 -19.95
C GLU A 151 9.38 11.39 -20.40
N MET A 152 8.20 11.97 -20.66
CA MET A 152 7.08 11.24 -21.28
C MET A 152 7.48 10.72 -22.66
N ASN A 153 8.12 11.54 -23.50
CA ASN A 153 8.60 11.08 -24.81
C ASN A 153 9.62 9.93 -24.69
N ARG A 154 10.45 9.91 -23.63
CA ARG A 154 11.39 8.81 -23.37
C ARG A 154 10.71 7.52 -22.93
N LEU A 155 9.65 7.61 -22.13
CA LEU A 155 8.94 6.44 -21.59
C LEU A 155 7.92 5.86 -22.58
N PHE A 156 7.17 6.73 -23.25
CA PHE A 156 6.03 6.34 -24.09
C PHE A 156 6.34 6.36 -25.58
N GLY A 157 7.38 7.11 -25.99
CA GLY A 157 7.64 7.42 -27.39
C GLY A 157 6.63 8.40 -27.98
N ALA A 158 6.70 8.61 -29.29
CA ALA A 158 5.75 9.45 -30.03
C ALA A 158 4.44 8.69 -30.27
N THR A 159 3.58 8.64 -29.25
CA THR A 159 2.28 7.96 -29.29
C THR A 159 1.22 8.71 -28.50
N ASN A 160 0.00 8.17 -28.42
CA ASN A 160 -1.05 8.65 -27.53
C ASN A 160 -1.48 7.52 -26.57
N PRO A 161 -2.20 7.83 -25.47
CA PRO A 161 -2.59 6.82 -24.48
C PRO A 161 -3.37 5.64 -25.08
N LYS A 162 -4.28 5.87 -26.03
CA LYS A 162 -5.06 4.80 -26.68
C LYS A 162 -4.14 3.85 -27.45
N ASN A 163 -3.29 4.38 -28.33
CA ASN A 163 -2.33 3.59 -29.11
C ASN A 163 -1.30 2.88 -28.24
N PHE A 164 -0.87 3.50 -27.14
CA PHE A 164 0.02 2.87 -26.16
C PHE A 164 -0.66 1.65 -25.51
N ASN A 165 -1.92 1.78 -25.10
CA ASN A 165 -2.70 0.68 -24.55
C ASN A 165 -2.91 -0.48 -25.54
N GLU A 166 -3.24 -0.17 -26.80
CA GLU A 166 -3.37 -1.19 -27.85
C GLU A 166 -2.07 -1.95 -28.09
N THR A 167 -0.93 -1.25 -28.05
CA THR A 167 0.38 -1.87 -28.23
C THR A 167 0.72 -2.79 -27.07
N PHE A 168 0.40 -2.37 -25.84
CA PHE A 168 0.55 -3.20 -24.64
C PHE A 168 -0.32 -4.46 -24.70
N LEU A 169 -1.60 -4.33 -25.08
CA LEU A 169 -2.51 -5.45 -25.23
C LEU A 169 -2.01 -6.45 -26.28
N LYS A 170 -1.51 -5.98 -27.44
CA LYS A 170 -0.98 -6.85 -28.49
C LYS A 170 0.23 -7.67 -28.04
N ARG A 171 1.11 -7.08 -27.23
CA ARG A 171 2.33 -7.73 -26.74
C ARG A 171 2.07 -8.77 -25.65
N ASN A 172 1.00 -8.61 -24.88
CA ASN A 172 0.67 -9.42 -23.71
C ASN A 172 -0.72 -10.06 -23.83
N SER A 173 -1.14 -10.37 -25.06
CA SER A 173 -2.52 -10.77 -25.38
C SER A 173 -2.89 -12.15 -24.83
N ASP A 174 -1.89 -12.95 -24.50
CA ASP A 174 -1.98 -14.29 -23.92
C ASP A 174 -2.03 -14.28 -22.39
N SER A 175 -1.87 -13.13 -21.71
CA SER A 175 -1.86 -13.07 -20.25
C SER A 175 -3.09 -12.41 -19.66
N LEU A 176 -3.87 -13.15 -18.88
CA LEU A 176 -5.13 -12.64 -18.30
C LEU A 176 -4.97 -11.36 -17.46
N PRO A 177 -3.98 -11.24 -16.54
CA PRO A 177 -3.73 -9.99 -15.82
C PRO A 177 -3.46 -8.79 -16.72
N HIS A 178 -2.67 -8.97 -17.79
CA HIS A 178 -2.34 -7.89 -18.73
C HIS A 178 -3.57 -7.48 -19.53
N ARG A 179 -4.41 -8.44 -19.94
CA ARG A 179 -5.69 -8.16 -20.59
C ARG A 179 -6.63 -7.39 -19.68
N LEU A 180 -6.71 -7.75 -18.40
CA LEU A 180 -7.52 -7.04 -17.40
C LEU A 180 -7.07 -5.58 -17.26
N SER A 181 -5.78 -5.32 -17.04
CA SER A 181 -5.26 -3.95 -16.96
C SER A 181 -5.47 -3.17 -18.25
N ALA A 182 -5.27 -3.80 -19.41
CA ALA A 182 -5.56 -3.18 -20.70
C ALA A 182 -7.04 -2.83 -20.86
N ALA A 183 -7.95 -3.71 -20.45
CA ALA A 183 -9.40 -3.50 -20.48
C ALA A 183 -9.83 -2.34 -19.57
N LYS A 184 -9.34 -2.30 -18.33
CA LYS A 184 -9.55 -1.16 -17.42
C LYS A 184 -9.14 0.15 -18.09
N MET A 185 -7.99 0.16 -18.77
CA MET A 185 -7.49 1.34 -19.48
C MET A 185 -8.27 1.66 -20.77
N VAL A 186 -8.86 0.68 -21.46
CA VAL A 186 -9.79 0.92 -22.57
C VAL A 186 -11.00 1.73 -22.07
N TYR A 187 -11.61 1.28 -20.97
CA TYR A 187 -12.78 1.97 -20.40
C TYR A 187 -12.41 3.34 -19.82
N TYR A 188 -11.29 3.44 -19.09
CA TYR A 188 -10.79 4.71 -18.53
C TYR A 188 -10.55 5.78 -19.60
N LEU A 189 -10.00 5.39 -20.76
CA LEU A 189 -9.72 6.32 -21.86
C LEU A 189 -10.94 6.62 -22.74
N ASP A 190 -11.94 5.73 -22.72
CA ASP A 190 -13.13 5.83 -23.56
C ASP A 190 -14.29 5.00 -22.97
N SER A 191 -15.15 5.66 -22.20
CA SER A 191 -16.28 4.99 -21.54
C SER A 191 -17.27 4.36 -22.53
N SER A 192 -17.34 4.86 -23.77
CA SER A 192 -18.18 4.26 -24.82
C SER A 192 -17.70 2.88 -25.27
N SER A 193 -16.43 2.55 -24.99
CA SER A 193 -15.80 1.27 -25.33
C SER A 193 -15.98 0.19 -24.25
N GLN A 194 -16.92 0.39 -23.30
CA GLN A 194 -17.18 -0.54 -22.20
C GLN A 194 -17.38 -1.99 -22.67
N LYS A 195 -18.22 -2.21 -23.68
CA LYS A 195 -18.50 -3.55 -24.21
C LYS A 195 -17.21 -4.29 -24.61
N ARG A 196 -16.33 -3.58 -25.33
CA ARG A 196 -15.03 -4.10 -25.74
C ARG A 196 -14.12 -4.39 -24.55
N ALA A 197 -14.09 -3.52 -23.55
CA ALA A 197 -13.31 -3.72 -22.33
C ALA A 197 -13.75 -5.00 -21.59
N VAL A 198 -15.06 -5.19 -21.42
CA VAL A 198 -15.64 -6.39 -20.80
C VAL A 198 -15.25 -7.65 -21.59
N GLU A 199 -15.40 -7.67 -22.91
CA GLU A 199 -15.00 -8.80 -23.77
C GLU A 199 -13.50 -9.13 -23.63
N LEU A 200 -12.64 -8.12 -23.50
CA LEU A 200 -11.20 -8.32 -23.32
C LEU A 200 -10.84 -8.95 -21.97
N ALA A 201 -11.51 -8.52 -20.90
CA ALA A 201 -11.26 -8.98 -19.53
C ALA A 201 -11.88 -10.35 -19.22
N THR A 202 -13.04 -10.67 -19.82
CA THR A 202 -13.87 -11.83 -19.46
C THR A 202 -13.54 -13.11 -20.22
N THR A 203 -12.51 -13.11 -21.08
CA THR A 203 -12.08 -14.34 -21.76
C THR A 203 -11.51 -15.36 -20.77
N LEU A 204 -11.83 -16.63 -21.02
CA LEU A 204 -11.41 -17.77 -20.19
C LEU A 204 -10.76 -18.88 -21.04
N ASP A 205 -10.22 -18.54 -22.21
CA ASP A 205 -9.53 -19.47 -23.11
C ASP A 205 -8.42 -20.25 -22.37
N GLU A 206 -8.28 -21.53 -22.67
CA GLU A 206 -7.24 -22.41 -22.13
C GLU A 206 -5.83 -21.97 -22.51
N SER A 207 -5.68 -21.24 -23.63
CA SER A 207 -4.39 -20.71 -24.05
C SER A 207 -3.88 -19.55 -23.18
N LEU A 208 -4.69 -19.02 -22.25
CA LEU A 208 -4.32 -17.86 -21.45
C LEU A 208 -3.36 -18.22 -20.32
N ALA A 209 -2.18 -17.61 -20.35
CA ALA A 209 -1.24 -17.59 -19.25
C ALA A 209 -1.85 -16.87 -18.04
N ASN A 210 -1.59 -17.44 -16.86
CA ASN A 210 -2.13 -16.96 -15.59
C ASN A 210 -3.66 -16.87 -15.59
N ARG A 211 -4.38 -17.79 -16.27
CA ARG A 211 -5.80 -18.03 -16.03
C ARG A 211 -5.96 -18.95 -14.82
N ASN A 212 -5.93 -18.37 -13.63
CA ASN A 212 -6.06 -19.09 -12.36
C ASN A 212 -7.11 -18.43 -11.44
N LEU A 213 -7.37 -19.06 -10.29
CA LEU A 213 -8.38 -18.60 -9.34
C LEU A 213 -8.20 -17.13 -8.97
N GLN A 214 -6.98 -16.72 -8.61
CA GLN A 214 -6.68 -15.36 -8.16
C GLN A 214 -7.00 -14.32 -9.25
N THR A 215 -6.51 -14.54 -10.45
CA THR A 215 -6.73 -13.60 -11.58
C THR A 215 -8.18 -13.56 -12.03
N CYS A 216 -8.90 -14.68 -11.97
CA CYS A 216 -10.33 -14.71 -12.27
C CYS A 216 -11.13 -13.96 -11.21
N MET A 217 -10.72 -14.03 -9.93
CA MET A 217 -11.34 -13.25 -8.87
C MET A 217 -11.11 -11.75 -9.08
N GLU A 218 -9.92 -11.34 -9.47
CA GLU A 218 -9.61 -9.93 -9.80
C GLU A 218 -10.41 -9.41 -11.00
N VAL A 219 -10.67 -10.24 -12.02
CA VAL A 219 -11.57 -9.88 -13.13
C VAL A 219 -13.00 -9.69 -12.61
N LEU A 220 -13.50 -10.61 -11.77
CA LEU A 220 -14.84 -10.48 -11.21
C LEU A 220 -14.97 -9.23 -10.33
N GLU A 221 -13.97 -8.95 -9.49
CA GLU A 221 -13.91 -7.75 -8.67
C GLU A 221 -13.96 -6.49 -9.54
N ALA A 222 -13.19 -6.44 -10.64
CA ALA A 222 -13.20 -5.31 -11.56
C ALA A 222 -14.54 -5.09 -12.29
N LEU A 223 -15.33 -6.16 -12.49
CA LEU A 223 -16.68 -6.06 -13.05
C LEU A 223 -17.68 -5.52 -12.02
N CYS A 224 -17.43 -5.75 -10.73
CA CYS A 224 -18.29 -5.35 -9.62
C CYS A 224 -17.95 -3.97 -9.03
N ASP A 225 -16.68 -3.58 -8.99
CA ASP A 225 -16.19 -2.36 -8.34
C ASP A 225 -16.34 -1.09 -9.20
N GLY A 226 -16.81 -1.24 -10.45
CA GLY A 226 -17.01 -0.16 -11.41
C GLY A 226 -15.77 0.18 -12.26
N SER A 227 -14.66 -0.53 -12.12
CA SER A 227 -13.44 -0.37 -12.95
C SER A 227 -13.73 -0.56 -14.45
N LEU A 228 -14.77 -1.31 -14.79
CA LEU A 228 -15.24 -1.57 -16.15
C LEU A 228 -16.62 -0.95 -16.41
N GLY A 229 -17.13 -0.07 -15.55
CA GLY A 229 -18.50 0.48 -15.62
C GLY A 229 -19.55 -0.44 -14.99
N ASP A 230 -20.84 -0.15 -15.23
CA ASP A 230 -21.93 -1.01 -14.72
C ASP A 230 -22.01 -2.30 -15.54
N CYS A 231 -21.52 -3.40 -14.96
CA CYS A 231 -21.34 -4.68 -15.64
C CYS A 231 -22.04 -5.84 -14.92
N LYS A 232 -23.11 -5.60 -14.15
CA LYS A 232 -23.73 -6.63 -13.30
C LYS A 232 -24.12 -7.90 -14.07
N GLU A 233 -24.71 -7.76 -15.25
CA GLU A 233 -25.10 -8.90 -16.07
C GLU A 233 -23.87 -9.66 -16.58
N ALA A 234 -22.83 -8.94 -17.01
CA ALA A 234 -21.58 -9.56 -17.44
C ALA A 234 -20.82 -10.22 -16.28
N ALA A 235 -20.88 -9.63 -15.07
CA ALA A 235 -20.30 -10.17 -13.85
C ALA A 235 -20.95 -11.51 -13.49
N GLU A 236 -22.28 -11.61 -13.54
CA GLU A 236 -22.99 -12.87 -13.27
C GLU A 236 -22.67 -13.96 -14.30
N VAL A 237 -22.63 -13.60 -15.60
CA VAL A 237 -22.23 -14.55 -16.65
C VAL A 237 -20.79 -15.01 -16.43
N TYR A 238 -19.88 -14.09 -16.11
CA TYR A 238 -18.47 -14.41 -15.86
C TYR A 238 -18.30 -15.28 -14.61
N ARG A 239 -18.99 -14.96 -13.51
CA ARG A 239 -19.04 -15.74 -12.27
C ARG A 239 -19.51 -17.17 -12.54
N ALA A 240 -20.62 -17.34 -13.27
CA ALA A 240 -21.15 -18.66 -13.61
C ALA A 240 -20.18 -19.49 -14.45
N ASN A 241 -19.42 -18.84 -15.36
CA ASN A 241 -18.38 -19.53 -16.13
C ASN A 241 -17.15 -19.87 -15.28
N CYS A 242 -16.73 -18.98 -14.38
CA CYS A 242 -15.65 -19.25 -13.44
C CYS A 242 -16.01 -20.37 -12.44
N HIS A 243 -17.28 -20.49 -12.03
CA HIS A 243 -17.74 -21.59 -11.18
C HIS A 243 -17.51 -22.97 -11.82
N LYS A 244 -17.70 -23.09 -13.14
CA LYS A 244 -17.41 -24.33 -13.89
C LYS A 244 -15.92 -24.69 -13.84
N LEU A 245 -15.04 -23.69 -13.83
CA LEU A 245 -13.58 -23.87 -13.76
C LEU A 245 -13.09 -24.11 -12.32
N PHE A 246 -13.72 -23.46 -11.34
CA PHE A 246 -13.36 -23.50 -9.93
C PHE A 246 -14.59 -23.83 -9.06
N PRO A 247 -15.08 -25.09 -9.06
CA PRO A 247 -16.35 -25.46 -8.43
C PRO A 247 -16.40 -25.23 -6.92
N TYR A 248 -15.24 -25.18 -6.26
CA TYR A 248 -15.12 -25.04 -4.81
C TYR A 248 -14.85 -23.60 -4.35
N ALA A 249 -14.66 -22.66 -5.28
CA ALA A 249 -14.36 -21.28 -4.93
C ALA A 249 -15.63 -20.53 -4.52
N LEU A 250 -15.70 -20.10 -3.26
CA LEU A 250 -16.83 -19.33 -2.71
C LEU A 250 -17.10 -18.06 -3.52
N ALA A 251 -16.06 -17.38 -4.01
CA ALA A 251 -16.17 -16.18 -4.83
C ALA A 251 -16.99 -16.38 -6.13
N PHE A 252 -17.14 -17.62 -6.60
CA PHE A 252 -17.90 -17.95 -7.80
C PHE A 252 -19.17 -18.74 -7.53
N MET A 253 -19.53 -18.99 -6.27
CA MET A 253 -20.78 -19.67 -5.96
C MET A 253 -22.00 -18.85 -6.40
N PRO A 254 -23.12 -19.49 -6.77
CA PRO A 254 -24.36 -18.77 -7.03
C PRO A 254 -24.80 -17.93 -5.82
N PRO A 255 -25.49 -16.81 -6.05
CA PRO A 255 -26.15 -16.07 -4.98
C PRO A 255 -27.08 -16.99 -4.16
N GLY A 256 -27.05 -16.88 -2.83
CA GLY A 256 -27.85 -17.72 -1.93
C GLY A 256 -27.16 -18.99 -1.40
N TYR A 257 -26.01 -19.39 -1.97
CA TYR A 257 -25.30 -20.61 -1.55
C TYR A 257 -24.98 -20.68 -0.04
N GLU A 258 -24.60 -19.55 0.58
CA GLU A 258 -24.31 -19.52 2.02
C GLU A 258 -25.56 -19.70 2.90
N GLU A 259 -26.74 -19.31 2.41
CA GLU A 259 -28.01 -19.51 3.11
C GLU A 259 -28.41 -20.99 3.04
N ASP A 260 -28.28 -21.61 1.86
CA ASP A 260 -28.52 -23.05 1.66
C ASP A 260 -27.57 -23.93 2.49
N MET A 261 -26.30 -23.53 2.61
CA MET A 261 -25.32 -24.24 3.43
C MET A 261 -25.64 -24.15 4.93
N LYS A 262 -26.18 -23.01 5.40
CA LYS A 262 -26.65 -22.86 6.79
C LYS A 262 -27.92 -23.66 7.07
N ILE A 263 -28.80 -23.81 6.07
CA ILE A 263 -30.02 -24.64 6.19
C ILE A 263 -29.64 -26.13 6.26
N THR A 264 -28.70 -26.59 5.43
CA THR A 264 -28.30 -28.00 5.36
C THR A 264 -27.46 -28.48 6.55
N VAL A 265 -26.62 -27.62 7.15
CA VAL A 265 -25.84 -27.96 8.37
C VAL A 265 -26.72 -28.00 9.63
N ASN A 266 -27.83 -27.26 9.64
CA ASN A 266 -28.84 -27.32 10.71
C ASN A 266 -29.92 -28.39 10.45
N GLY A 267 -29.63 -29.35 9.56
CA GLY A 267 -30.58 -30.34 9.03
C GLY A 267 -31.59 -30.88 10.06
N ASP A 268 -32.82 -30.40 9.93
CA ASP A 268 -34.01 -31.19 10.15
C ASP A 268 -33.93 -32.39 9.20
N SER A 269 -33.39 -33.49 9.73
CA SER A 269 -33.39 -34.80 9.09
C SER A 269 -34.80 -35.38 9.20
N SER A 270 -35.67 -35.04 8.26
CA SER A 270 -36.88 -35.82 7.99
C SER A 270 -37.01 -36.05 6.48
N ALA A 271 -36.07 -36.85 5.96
CA ALA A 271 -36.28 -37.57 4.72
C ALA A 271 -36.83 -38.97 5.06
N GLU A 272 -38.14 -39.13 5.04
CA GLU A 272 -38.79 -40.40 4.73
C GLU A 272 -40.03 -40.12 3.88
N THR A 273 -39.85 -40.05 2.56
CA THR A 273 -40.91 -40.46 1.65
C THR A 273 -40.68 -41.93 1.35
N GLU A 274 -41.31 -42.78 2.15
CA GLU A 274 -41.53 -44.19 1.83
C GLU A 274 -42.24 -44.28 0.48
N GLU A 275 -41.58 -44.89 -0.50
CA GLU A 275 -42.27 -45.54 -1.61
C GLU A 275 -43.15 -46.65 -1.03
N LEU A 276 -44.44 -46.40 -0.94
CA LEU A 276 -45.44 -47.45 -0.72
C LEU A 276 -46.22 -47.65 -2.02
N ALA A 277 -45.79 -48.68 -2.73
CA ALA A 277 -46.64 -49.40 -3.66
C ALA A 277 -47.92 -49.86 -2.93
N ASN A 278 -49.10 -49.53 -3.46
CA ASN A 278 -50.16 -50.51 -3.73
C ASN A 278 -51.35 -49.88 -4.47
N GLU A 279 -51.92 -50.72 -5.33
CA GLU A 279 -52.97 -50.56 -6.33
C GLU A 279 -54.32 -50.00 -5.81
N ILE A 280 -55.07 -49.33 -6.69
CA ILE A 280 -56.36 -49.75 -7.31
C ILE A 280 -56.51 -49.01 -8.65
#